data_AF-C5BGH0-F1
#
_entry.id   AF-C5BGH0-F1
#
_cell.length_a   1.000
_cell.length_b   1.000
_cell.length_c   1.000
_cell.angle_alpha   90.00
_cell.angle_beta   90.00
_cell.angle_gamma   90.00
#
_symmetry.space_group_name_H-M   'P 1'
#
loop_
_entity.id
_entity.type
_entity.pdbx_description
1 polymer ?
#
loop_
_entity_poly.entity_id
_entity_poly.type
_entity_poly.pdbx_seq_one_letter_code
_entity_poly.pdbx_strand_id
1 'polypeptide(L)'
;MTYKQAQQRYGIQGRSTVLVWSRKYGRLDWSSGFPDRVKRKLPVAHTNPSLTSEQRIKELEEQLKLVNQKAEFFYVLKNDYGVNMVKKRPGKSSRKVRPQK
;
A
#
# COMPACT_ATOMS: atom_id res chain seq x y z
N MET A 1 -4.35 15.46 16.77
CA MET A 1 -5.48 14.52 16.90
C MET A 1 -5.34 13.79 18.24
N THR A 2 -6.28 13.97 19.16
CA THR A 2 -6.26 13.24 20.45
C THR A 2 -6.96 11.88 20.32
N TYR A 3 -6.70 10.97 21.27
CA TYR A 3 -7.33 9.65 21.20
C TYR A 3 -8.86 9.73 21.25
N LYS A 4 -9.44 10.64 22.06
CA LYS A 4 -10.90 10.84 22.15
C LYS A 4 -11.52 11.26 20.82
N GLN A 5 -10.86 12.18 20.11
CA GLN A 5 -11.32 12.64 18.80
C GLN A 5 -11.28 11.50 17.76
N ALA A 6 -10.22 10.69 17.78
CA ALA A 6 -10.12 9.54 16.89
C ALA A 6 -11.15 8.44 17.21
N GLN A 7 -11.45 8.21 18.50
CA GLN A 7 -12.51 7.27 18.90
C GLN A 7 -13.88 7.70 18.35
N GLN A 8 -14.23 8.98 18.49
CA GLN A 8 -15.50 9.49 17.97
C GLN A 8 -15.56 9.51 16.44
N ARG A 9 -14.49 9.92 15.78
CA ARG A 9 -14.46 10.07 14.31
C ARG A 9 -14.46 8.74 13.57
N TYR A 10 -13.82 7.72 14.13
CA TYR A 10 -13.63 6.42 13.49
C TYR A 10 -14.36 5.26 14.19
N GLY A 11 -15.16 5.53 15.22
CA GLY A 11 -15.92 4.51 15.96
C GLY A 11 -15.04 3.53 16.76
N ILE A 12 -13.84 3.94 17.17
CA ILE A 12 -12.88 3.03 17.83
C ILE A 12 -13.21 2.98 19.34
N GLN A 13 -13.57 1.80 19.85
CA GLN A 13 -13.94 1.62 21.27
C GLN A 13 -12.75 1.65 22.22
N GLY A 14 -11.60 1.11 21.82
CA GLY A 14 -10.41 0.99 22.67
C GLY A 14 -9.40 2.12 22.51
N ARG A 15 -9.06 2.81 23.60
CA ARG A 15 -7.96 3.80 23.62
C ARG A 15 -6.62 3.17 23.20
N SER A 16 -6.36 1.94 23.62
CA SER A 16 -5.14 1.20 23.27
C SER A 16 -5.01 1.03 21.75
N THR A 17 -6.10 0.68 21.06
CA THR A 17 -6.15 0.54 19.60
C THR A 17 -5.75 1.83 18.89
N VAL A 18 -6.32 2.97 19.30
CA VAL A 18 -5.99 4.28 18.73
C VAL A 18 -4.52 4.61 18.92
N LEU A 19 -3.97 4.36 20.11
CA LEU A 19 -2.56 4.64 20.40
C LEU A 19 -1.61 3.67 19.67
N VAL A 20 -1.96 2.39 19.54
CA VAL A 20 -1.18 1.41 18.77
C VAL A 20 -1.15 1.80 17.30
N TRP A 21 -2.29 2.17 16.72
CA TRP A 21 -2.34 2.61 15.33
C TRP A 21 -1.59 3.93 15.14
N SER A 22 -1.71 4.86 16.09
CA SER A 22 -0.95 6.11 16.06
C SER A 22 0.56 5.89 16.16
N ARG A 23 1.04 4.86 16.87
CA ARG A 23 2.47 4.50 16.92
C ARG A 23 2.95 3.74 15.69
N LYS A 24 2.11 2.85 15.15
CA LYS A 24 2.46 1.99 14.01
C LYS A 24 2.42 2.74 12.68
N TYR A 25 1.48 3.67 12.54
CA TYR A 25 1.20 4.38 11.30
C TYR A 25 1.37 5.89 11.42
N GLY A 26 1.55 6.44 12.62
CA GLY A 26 1.85 7.86 12.80
C GLY A 26 3.28 8.15 12.33
N ARG A 27 3.42 9.18 11.50
CA ARG A 27 4.71 9.71 11.04
C ARG A 27 5.33 10.72 12.01
N LEU A 28 4.76 10.87 13.21
CA LEU A 28 5.21 11.85 14.20
C LEU A 28 6.08 11.14 15.25
N ASP A 29 7.35 11.51 15.34
CA ASP A 29 8.29 11.02 16.34
C ASP A 29 7.92 11.58 17.72
N TRP A 30 7.10 10.83 18.46
CA TRP A 30 6.73 11.16 19.85
C TRP A 30 7.91 11.04 20.83
N SER A 31 9.10 10.62 20.36
CA SER A 31 10.34 10.61 21.14
C SER A 31 10.82 12.02 21.51
N SER A 32 10.40 13.07 20.80
CA SER A 32 10.82 14.45 21.08
C SER A 32 10.16 15.07 22.33
N GLY A 33 9.17 14.41 22.95
CA GLY A 33 8.41 14.96 24.08
C GLY A 33 8.76 14.38 25.45
N PHE A 34 9.70 13.45 25.55
CA PHE A 34 10.11 12.87 26.83
C PHE A 34 11.45 13.46 27.26
N PRO A 35 11.55 14.16 28.40
CA PRO A 35 12.83 14.61 28.91
C PRO A 35 13.64 13.39 29.35
N ASP A 36 14.70 13.12 28.60
CA ASP A 36 15.95 12.51 29.01
C ASP A 36 15.86 11.46 30.14
N ARG A 37 15.37 10.26 29.83
CA ARG A 37 15.77 9.06 30.59
C ARG A 37 15.95 7.91 29.62
N VAL A 38 17.19 7.45 29.55
CA VAL A 38 17.68 6.29 28.79
C VAL A 38 18.11 6.64 27.36
N LYS A 39 19.34 7.16 27.29
CA LYS A 39 20.26 7.00 26.15
C LYS A 39 20.38 5.51 25.77
N ARG A 40 19.43 4.98 25.00
CA ARG A 40 19.66 3.77 24.19
C ARG A 40 19.90 4.24 22.78
N LYS A 41 21.17 4.21 22.37
CA LYS A 41 21.59 4.34 20.98
C LYS A 41 20.89 3.25 20.16
N LEU A 42 19.73 3.56 19.62
CA LEU A 42 19.21 2.82 18.47
C LEU A 42 19.73 3.57 17.25
N PRO A 43 20.35 2.87 16.28
CA PRO A 43 20.65 3.51 15.01
C PRO A 43 19.31 3.96 14.46
N VAL A 44 19.22 5.26 14.20
CA VAL A 44 18.14 5.85 13.41
C VAL A 44 18.20 5.09 12.09
N ALA A 45 17.38 4.05 11.98
CA ALA A 45 16.99 3.51 10.71
C ALA A 45 16.21 4.65 10.08
N HIS A 46 16.95 5.49 9.35
CA HIS A 46 16.40 6.44 8.41
C HIS A 46 15.38 5.66 7.61
N THR A 47 14.12 5.82 7.96
CA THR A 47 13.03 5.35 7.13
C THR A 47 13.24 6.11 5.84
N ASN A 48 13.73 5.39 4.83
CA ASN A 48 13.76 5.83 3.45
C ASN A 48 12.52 6.69 3.20
N PRO A 49 12.61 7.83 2.52
CA PRO A 49 11.44 8.64 2.22
C PRO A 49 10.46 7.75 1.45
N SER A 50 9.54 7.13 2.19
CA SER A 50 8.41 6.40 1.65
C SER A 50 7.73 7.44 0.80
N LEU A 51 7.79 7.25 -0.52
CA LEU A 51 7.01 7.98 -1.53
C LEU A 51 5.78 8.58 -0.86
N THR A 52 5.68 9.90 -0.90
CA THR A 52 4.63 10.65 -0.24
C THR A 52 3.31 9.94 -0.57
N SER A 53 2.44 9.70 0.42
CA SER A 53 1.19 8.97 0.19
C SER A 53 0.40 9.53 -1.00
N GLU A 54 0.53 10.84 -1.24
CA GLU A 54 0.01 11.57 -2.40
C GLU A 54 0.63 11.15 -3.73
N GLN A 55 1.95 10.93 -3.79
CA GLN A 55 2.64 10.43 -4.99
C GLN A 55 2.15 9.03 -5.35
N ARG A 56 1.96 8.17 -4.35
CA ARG A 56 1.42 6.82 -4.55
C ARG A 56 -0.04 6.82 -5.00
N ILE A 57 -0.85 7.73 -4.47
CA ILE A 57 -2.24 7.91 -4.92
C ILE A 57 -2.26 8.34 -6.38
N LYS A 58 -1.45 9.33 -6.76
CA LYS A 58 -1.37 9.83 -8.14
C LYS A 58 -0.95 8.73 -9.12
N GLU A 59 0.03 7.90 -8.75
CA GLU A 59 0.46 6.75 -9.54
C GLU A 59 -0.68 5.74 -9.73
N LEU A 60 -1.42 5.41 -8.67
CA LEU A 60 -2.55 4.48 -8.74
C LEU A 60 -3.70 5.03 -9.58
N GLU A 61 -3.98 6.34 -9.51
CA GLU A 61 -4.99 7.00 -10.34
C GLU A 61 -4.61 6.96 -11.83
N GLU A 62 -3.33 7.12 -12.16
CA GLU A 62 -2.82 6.98 -13.52
C GLU A 62 -2.96 5.54 -14.03
N GLN A 63 -2.62 4.55 -13.19
CA GLN A 63 -2.85 3.14 -13.51
C GLN A 63 -4.32 2.83 -13.78
N LEU A 64 -5.25 3.38 -12.97
CA LEU A 64 -6.68 3.22 -13.19
C LEU A 64 -7.12 3.82 -14.53
N LYS A 65 -6.65 5.02 -14.87
CA LYS A 65 -6.96 5.66 -16.16
C LYS A 65 -6.49 4.80 -17.33
N LEU A 66 -5.26 4.29 -17.27
CA LEU A 66 -4.70 3.43 -18.31
C LEU A 66 -5.49 2.11 -18.45
N VAL A 67 -5.87 1.48 -17.33
CA VAL A 67 -6.67 0.25 -17.33
C VAL A 67 -8.05 0.49 -17.94
N ASN A 68 -8.71 1.61 -17.59
CA ASN A 68 -10.00 1.96 -18.14
C ASN A 68 -9.92 2.24 -19.64
N GLN A 69 -8.95 3.03 -20.10
CA GLN A 69 -8.72 3.27 -21.53
C GLN A 69 -8.49 1.97 -22.30
N LYS A 70 -7.70 1.05 -21.73
CA LYS A 70 -7.45 -0.26 -22.33
C LYS A 70 -8.72 -1.11 -22.37
N ALA A 71 -9.57 -1.05 -21.34
CA ALA A 71 -10.84 -1.76 -21.31
C ALA A 71 -11.81 -1.23 -22.39
N GLU A 72 -11.95 0.08 -22.51
CA GLU A 72 -12.76 0.73 -23.57
C GLU A 72 -12.26 0.35 -24.96
N PHE A 73 -10.94 0.39 -25.18
CA PHE A 73 -10.35 -0.04 -26.44
C PHE A 73 -10.69 -1.50 -26.79
N PHE A 74 -10.65 -2.40 -25.79
CA PHE A 74 -11.04 -3.79 -26.01
C PHE A 74 -12.54 -3.97 -26.26
N TYR A 75 -13.38 -3.14 -25.63
CA TYR A 75 -14.82 -3.15 -25.88
C TYR A 75 -15.12 -2.82 -27.34
N VAL A 76 -14.52 -1.75 -27.87
CA VAL A 76 -14.62 -1.34 -29.27
C VAL A 76 -14.12 -2.43 -30.22
N LEU A 77 -12.92 -2.99 -29.97
CA LEU A 77 -12.38 -4.07 -30.81
C LEU A 77 -13.26 -5.32 -30.85
N LYS A 78 -13.90 -5.67 -29.74
CA LYS A 78 -14.76 -6.84 -29.66
C LYS A 78 -16.09 -6.61 -30.37
N ASN A 79 -16.68 -5.43 -30.22
CA ASN A 79 -18.01 -5.13 -30.74
C ASN A 79 -18.00 -4.74 -32.22
N ASP A 80 -17.08 -3.88 -32.63
CA ASP A 80 -17.08 -3.31 -33.98
C ASP A 80 -16.27 -4.17 -34.96
N TYR A 81 -15.20 -4.82 -34.48
CA TYR A 81 -14.29 -5.61 -35.32
C TYR A 81 -14.42 -7.11 -35.10
N GLY A 82 -15.27 -7.57 -34.17
CA GLY A 82 -15.50 -9.00 -33.90
C GLY A 82 -14.24 -9.77 -33.47
N VAL A 83 -13.19 -9.08 -33.02
CA VAL A 83 -11.90 -9.70 -32.68
C VAL A 83 -12.05 -10.44 -31.36
N ASN A 84 -12.17 -11.77 -31.43
CA ASN A 84 -12.25 -12.62 -30.26
C ASN A 84 -10.84 -12.90 -29.72
N MET A 85 -10.32 -12.00 -28.87
CA MET A 85 -9.04 -12.19 -28.20
C MET A 85 -9.12 -13.32 -27.17
N VAL A 86 -8.76 -14.54 -27.60
CA VAL A 86 -8.62 -15.70 -26.70
C VAL A 86 -7.49 -15.42 -25.71
N LYS A 87 -7.81 -15.45 -24.41
CA LYS A 87 -6.81 -15.38 -23.34
C LYS A 87 -5.81 -16.53 -23.51
N LYS A 88 -4.56 -16.22 -23.88
CA LYS A 88 -3.47 -17.19 -23.89
C LYS A 88 -3.42 -17.85 -22.51
N ARG A 89 -3.49 -19.18 -22.48
CA ARG A 89 -3.33 -19.94 -21.23
C ARG A 89 -1.95 -19.58 -20.65
N PRO A 90 -1.86 -19.21 -19.36
CA PRO A 90 -0.56 -18.99 -18.74
C PRO A 90 0.23 -20.30 -18.89
N GLY A 91 1.40 -20.21 -19.56
CA GLY A 91 2.24 -21.37 -19.77
C GLY A 91 2.56 -22.03 -18.43
N LYS A 92 2.46 -23.36 -18.35
CA LYS A 92 2.87 -24.09 -17.15
C LYS A 92 4.34 -23.75 -16.91
N SER A 93 4.62 -23.03 -15.83
CA SER A 93 5.99 -22.87 -15.33
C SER A 93 6.59 -24.26 -15.15
N SER A 94 7.55 -24.59 -16.00
CA SER A 94 8.30 -25.84 -15.92
C SER A 94 9.10 -25.81 -14.63
N ARG A 95 8.60 -26.48 -13.58
CA ARG A 95 9.36 -26.67 -12.34
C ARG A 95 10.60 -27.48 -12.70
N LYS A 96 11.75 -26.81 -12.74
CA LYS A 96 13.06 -27.46 -12.86
C LYS A 96 13.24 -28.35 -11.63
N VAL A 97 13.03 -29.66 -11.81
CA VAL A 97 13.30 -30.67 -10.77
C VAL A 97 14.80 -30.61 -10.49
N ARG A 98 15.18 -30.27 -9.25
CA ARG A 98 16.58 -30.39 -8.82
C ARG A 98 16.90 -31.87 -8.65
N PRO A 99 18.03 -32.37 -9.20
CA PRO A 99 18.48 -33.72 -8.91
C PRO A 99 18.94 -33.77 -7.44
N GLN A 100 18.42 -34.74 -6.71
CA GLN A 100 18.95 -35.13 -5.41
C GLN A 100 20.15 -36.07 -5.66
N LYS A 101 21.34 -35.65 -5.25
CA LYS A 101 22.46 -36.51 -4.86
C LYS A 101 23.46 -35.69 -4.05
#